data_AF-A0A7X9CYY6-F1
#
_entry.id   AF-A0A7X9CYY6-F1
#
_cell.length_a   1.000
_cell.length_b   1.000
_cell.length_c   1.000
_cell.angle_alpha   90.00
_cell.angle_beta   90.00
_cell.angle_gamma   90.00
#
_symmetry.space_group_name_H-M   'P 1'
#
loop_
_entity.id
_entity.type
_entity.pdbx_description
1 polymer ?
#
loop_
_entity_poly.entity_id
_entity_poly.type
_entity_poly.pdbx_seq_one_letter_code
_entity_poly.pdbx_strand_id
1 'polypeptide(L)'
;MIIGIDMGGTHIDGAAIENGVLIASVKHQVDHSDYFASIWRCLEELLSQVDKDNVERIHLSTTISTNAIIEGRLADVALILQTGPGLQWHYERMGEHIIYLSGSVDHRGILVRDLDMAELDDARKQLLESPVDALAVVSKFSTRNPEFERRIKKHFEDDYNEITMGHTLSGKLNFPRRVRTAYLNAAVSRTFKDFAESMREALRRSSIDAPVFVLKADGGTVDLDGAMSKPVETILSGPAASFMGMRALLDDERSDRVLIDVGGTTTDLFFLVDGVPVFEPLGIEIDGRKTLVRALFSQSIGIGGDSHVRFEEGALKIGPRRYGLPIAFGGDSMTPTDALVYLGKLEGSYRDKCLQAVERMA
;
A
#
# COMPACT_ATOMS: atom_id res chain seq x y z
N MET A 1 14.99 19.66 10.30
CA MET A 1 13.92 19.65 9.26
C MET A 1 13.54 18.22 8.85
N ILE A 2 12.28 17.98 8.50
CA ILE A 2 11.74 16.69 8.04
C ILE A 2 11.29 16.82 6.59
N ILE A 3 11.65 15.86 5.73
CA ILE A 3 11.10 15.75 4.38
C ILE A 3 10.05 14.64 4.35
N GLY A 4 8.85 14.95 3.87
CA GLY A 4 7.81 13.98 3.51
C GLY A 4 7.75 13.83 1.99
N ILE A 5 7.66 12.59 1.50
CA ILE A 5 7.42 12.30 0.09
C ILE A 5 6.28 11.29 0.01
N ASP A 6 5.26 11.62 -0.78
CA ASP A 6 4.20 10.70 -1.13
C ASP A 6 4.27 10.36 -2.62
N MET A 7 4.48 9.08 -2.93
CA MET A 7 4.52 8.61 -4.31
C MET A 7 3.23 7.84 -4.65
N GLY A 8 2.31 8.57 -5.26
CA GLY A 8 1.06 8.06 -5.79
C GLY A 8 1.22 7.34 -7.13
N GLY A 9 0.08 6.93 -7.70
CA GLY A 9 0.01 6.41 -9.08
C GLY A 9 -0.02 7.51 -10.15
N THR A 10 -0.28 8.77 -9.80
CA THR A 10 -0.35 9.86 -10.79
C THR A 10 0.66 10.95 -10.49
N HIS A 11 0.84 11.28 -9.21
CA HIS A 11 1.70 12.35 -8.76
C HIS A 11 2.65 11.87 -7.68
N ILE A 12 3.80 12.53 -7.63
CA ILE A 12 4.72 12.51 -6.49
C ILE A 12 4.66 13.89 -5.85
N ASP A 13 4.39 13.91 -4.56
CA ASP A 13 4.27 15.10 -3.74
C ASP A 13 5.43 15.13 -2.73
N GLY A 14 6.10 16.27 -2.61
CA GLY A 14 7.19 16.48 -1.66
C GLY A 14 6.86 17.65 -0.73
N ALA A 15 7.17 17.51 0.56
CA ALA A 15 6.96 18.54 1.56
C ALA A 15 8.16 18.63 2.51
N ALA A 16 8.67 19.83 2.74
CA ALA A 16 9.69 20.12 3.74
C ALA A 16 9.03 20.81 4.93
N ILE A 17 9.16 20.22 6.12
CA ILE A 17 8.54 20.69 7.35
C ILE A 17 9.63 20.99 8.38
N GLU A 18 9.60 22.18 8.96
CA GLU A 18 10.49 22.59 10.03
C GLU A 18 9.68 23.18 11.18
N ASN A 19 9.90 22.69 12.40
CA ASN A 19 9.18 23.13 13.60
C ASN A 19 7.64 23.11 13.46
N GLY A 20 7.10 22.12 12.72
CA GLY A 20 5.66 21.99 12.47
C GLY A 20 5.10 22.93 11.39
N VAL A 21 5.96 23.70 10.72
CA VAL A 21 5.58 24.63 9.66
C VAL A 21 6.03 24.07 8.31
N LEU A 22 5.14 24.14 7.31
CA LEU A 22 5.48 23.84 5.93
C LEU A 22 6.39 24.93 5.36
N ILE A 23 7.61 24.56 5.00
CA ILE A 23 8.62 25.48 4.45
C ILE A 23 8.55 25.50 2.93
N ALA A 24 8.46 24.32 2.32
CA ALA A 24 8.37 24.17 0.87
C ALA A 24 7.53 22.93 0.54
N SER A 25 6.89 22.97 -0.62
CA SER A 25 6.19 21.82 -1.19
C SER A 25 6.31 21.81 -2.69
N VAL A 26 6.41 20.62 -3.28
CA VAL A 26 6.51 20.41 -4.73
C VAL A 26 5.55 19.30 -5.15
N LYS A 27 5.11 19.34 -6.41
CA LYS A 27 4.25 18.33 -6.99
C LYS A 27 4.64 18.08 -8.44
N HIS A 28 4.89 16.83 -8.77
CA HIS A 28 5.17 16.40 -10.15
C HIS A 28 4.34 15.21 -10.55
N GLN A 29 4.19 15.04 -11.86
CA GLN A 29 3.64 13.82 -12.43
C GLN A 29 4.66 12.68 -12.31
N VAL A 30 4.19 11.49 -11.97
CA VAL A 30 5.04 10.29 -11.93
C VAL A 30 5.27 9.78 -13.34
N ASP A 31 6.54 9.57 -13.68
CA ASP A 31 6.94 8.76 -14.83
C ASP A 31 7.10 7.31 -14.38
N HIS A 32 6.16 6.46 -14.79
CA HIS A 32 6.19 5.02 -14.46
C HIS A 32 7.29 4.25 -15.19
N SER A 33 7.90 4.83 -16.23
CA SER A 33 9.03 4.22 -16.91
C SER A 33 10.36 4.51 -16.20
N ASP A 34 10.41 5.55 -15.37
CA ASP A 34 11.59 5.96 -14.62
C ASP A 34 11.22 6.54 -13.24
N TYR A 35 11.09 5.65 -12.26
CA TYR A 35 10.84 6.04 -10.88
C TYR A 35 11.99 6.85 -10.28
N PHE A 36 13.24 6.55 -10.66
CA PHE A 36 14.40 7.31 -10.20
C PHE A 36 14.30 8.76 -10.65
N ALA A 37 14.03 9.04 -11.93
CA ALA A 37 13.90 10.41 -12.43
C ALA A 37 12.74 11.17 -11.75
N SER A 38 11.63 10.49 -11.49
CA SER A 38 10.47 11.07 -10.79
C SER A 38 10.82 11.51 -9.37
N ILE A 39 11.47 10.62 -8.60
CA ILE A 39 11.90 10.89 -7.22
C ILE A 39 12.99 11.97 -7.21
N TRP A 40 13.98 11.83 -8.09
CA TRP A 40 15.10 12.76 -8.22
C TRP A 40 14.62 14.19 -8.45
N ARG A 41 13.75 14.39 -9.44
CA ARG A 41 13.21 15.71 -9.78
C ARG A 41 12.46 16.34 -8.60
N CYS A 42 11.64 15.55 -7.91
CA CYS A 42 10.92 15.99 -6.72
C CYS A 42 11.89 16.46 -5.62
N LEU A 43 12.91 15.66 -5.32
CA LEU A 43 13.92 16.00 -4.33
C LEU A 43 14.74 17.24 -4.74
N GLU A 44 15.19 17.32 -5.99
CA GLU A 44 16.00 18.43 -6.49
C GLU A 44 15.25 19.76 -6.38
N GLU A 45 13.99 19.81 -6.81
CA GLU A 45 13.17 21.03 -6.73
C GLU A 45 12.85 21.40 -5.28
N LEU A 46 12.53 20.42 -4.43
CA LEU A 46 12.24 20.67 -3.02
C LEU A 46 13.48 21.18 -2.28
N LEU A 47 14.62 20.54 -2.47
CA LEU A 47 15.89 20.90 -1.83
C LEU A 47 16.46 22.22 -2.35
N SER A 48 16.07 22.68 -3.55
CA SER A 48 16.44 24.02 -4.03
C SER A 48 15.84 25.16 -3.19
N GLN A 49 14.80 24.86 -2.40
CA GLN A 49 14.05 25.84 -1.60
C GLN A 49 14.39 25.80 -0.10
N VAL A 50 15.22 24.84 0.33
CA VAL A 50 15.55 24.63 1.75
C VAL A 50 17.03 24.33 1.95
N ASP A 51 17.52 24.50 3.17
CA ASP A 51 18.88 24.09 3.53
C ASP A 51 18.94 22.58 3.76
N LYS A 52 19.56 21.86 2.81
CA LYS A 52 19.66 20.41 2.82
C LYS A 52 20.45 19.85 4.01
N ASP A 53 21.35 20.64 4.60
CA ASP A 53 22.15 20.20 5.74
C ASP A 53 21.30 20.07 7.02
N ASN A 54 20.11 20.67 7.04
CA ASN A 54 19.15 20.57 8.15
C ASN A 54 18.20 19.38 8.03
N VAL A 55 18.32 18.53 7.00
CA VAL A 55 17.44 17.35 6.83
C VAL A 55 17.81 16.28 7.87
N GLU A 56 16.93 16.07 8.85
CA GLU A 56 17.14 15.11 9.93
C GLU A 56 16.64 13.70 9.57
N ARG A 57 15.57 13.61 8.77
CA ARG A 57 14.94 12.36 8.36
C ARG A 57 13.98 12.57 7.19
N ILE A 58 13.70 11.47 6.50
CA ILE A 58 12.77 11.40 5.39
C ILE A 58 11.66 10.42 5.71
N HIS A 59 10.41 10.81 5.48
CA HIS A 59 9.23 9.96 5.59
C HIS A 59 8.64 9.72 4.20
N LEU A 60 8.45 8.46 3.84
CA LEU A 60 7.93 8.02 2.56
C LEU A 60 6.58 7.35 2.74
N SER A 61 5.59 7.78 1.98
CA SER A 61 4.39 7.00 1.68
C SER A 61 4.38 6.64 0.19
N THR A 62 3.82 5.49 -0.14
CA THR A 62 3.72 5.06 -1.54
C THR A 62 2.56 4.12 -1.78
N THR A 63 1.94 4.27 -2.95
CA THR A 63 0.90 3.36 -3.44
C THR A 63 1.44 2.31 -4.41
N ILE A 64 2.76 2.24 -4.63
CA ILE A 64 3.38 1.32 -5.60
C ILE A 64 2.95 -0.13 -5.39
N SER A 65 3.04 -0.65 -4.16
CA SER A 65 2.63 -2.02 -3.85
C SER A 65 1.13 -2.23 -4.00
N THR A 66 0.31 -1.23 -3.62
CA THR A 66 -1.14 -1.27 -3.79
C THR A 66 -1.53 -1.33 -5.27
N ASN A 67 -0.96 -0.46 -6.10
CA ASN A 67 -1.25 -0.39 -7.53
C ASN A 67 -0.76 -1.64 -8.25
N ALA A 68 0.43 -2.17 -7.90
CA ALA A 68 0.93 -3.41 -8.46
C ALA A 68 -0.04 -4.58 -8.25
N ILE A 69 -0.67 -4.68 -7.07
CA ILE A 69 -1.67 -5.72 -6.79
C ILE A 69 -2.96 -5.49 -7.56
N ILE A 70 -3.48 -4.26 -7.57
CA ILE A 70 -4.76 -3.94 -8.22
C ILE A 70 -4.66 -4.12 -9.75
N GLU A 71 -3.54 -3.74 -10.35
CA GLU A 71 -3.30 -3.83 -11.79
C GLU A 71 -2.81 -5.21 -12.24
N GLY A 72 -2.58 -6.13 -11.29
CA GLY A 72 -2.07 -7.47 -11.59
C GLY A 72 -0.61 -7.50 -12.06
N ARG A 73 0.17 -6.44 -11.79
CA ARG A 73 1.62 -6.36 -12.06
C ARG A 73 2.41 -6.99 -10.93
N LEU A 74 2.14 -8.28 -10.70
CA LEU A 74 2.74 -9.09 -9.66
C LEU A 74 3.87 -9.94 -10.23
N ALA A 75 4.92 -10.14 -9.43
CA ALA A 75 5.92 -11.16 -9.71
C ALA A 75 5.24 -12.55 -9.69
N ASP A 76 5.74 -13.49 -10.50
CA ASP A 76 5.26 -14.86 -10.43
C ASP A 76 5.77 -15.52 -9.14
N VAL A 77 4.87 -16.16 -8.39
CA VAL A 77 5.17 -16.68 -7.05
C VAL A 77 4.73 -18.12 -6.92
N ALA A 78 5.67 -18.97 -6.51
CA ALA A 78 5.35 -20.30 -6.05
C ALA A 78 5.03 -20.32 -4.55
N LEU A 79 3.91 -20.94 -4.20
CA LEU A 79 3.50 -21.20 -2.82
C LEU A 79 3.97 -22.58 -2.39
N ILE A 80 4.82 -22.63 -1.37
CA ILE A 80 5.25 -23.87 -0.74
C ILE A 80 4.55 -23.99 0.60
N LEU A 81 3.61 -24.93 0.70
CA LEU A 81 2.68 -25.05 1.80
C LEU A 81 2.86 -26.35 2.56
N GLN A 82 2.96 -26.24 3.87
CA GLN A 82 2.86 -27.37 4.77
C GLN A 82 1.57 -27.26 5.59
N THR A 83 0.50 -27.87 5.07
CA THR A 83 -0.87 -27.71 5.59
C THR A 83 -1.15 -28.54 6.84
N GLY A 84 -0.41 -29.63 7.05
CA GLY A 84 -0.64 -30.57 8.15
C GLY A 84 -2.06 -31.16 8.16
N PRO A 85 -2.46 -31.87 9.22
CA PRO A 85 -3.80 -32.47 9.30
C PRO A 85 -4.90 -31.43 9.50
N GLY A 86 -6.12 -31.74 9.04
CA GLY A 86 -7.35 -30.96 9.28
C GLY A 86 -7.95 -30.35 8.02
N LEU A 87 -8.63 -29.20 8.17
CA LEU A 87 -9.35 -28.54 7.09
C LEU A 87 -8.40 -28.12 5.96
N GLN A 88 -8.69 -28.59 4.76
CA GLN A 88 -8.04 -28.14 3.52
C GLN A 88 -8.65 -26.82 3.08
N TRP A 89 -7.78 -25.91 2.63
CA TRP A 89 -8.19 -24.61 2.11
C TRP A 89 -7.84 -24.54 0.64
N HIS A 90 -8.79 -24.06 -0.17
CA HIS A 90 -8.52 -23.76 -1.56
C HIS A 90 -7.99 -22.33 -1.66
N TYR A 91 -6.82 -22.20 -2.27
CA TYR A 91 -6.12 -20.93 -2.44
C TYR A 91 -6.40 -20.38 -3.84
N GLU A 92 -7.67 -20.11 -4.10
CA GLU A 92 -8.11 -19.45 -5.33
C GLU A 92 -7.42 -18.08 -5.47
N ARG A 93 -7.12 -17.70 -6.72
CA ARG A 93 -6.46 -16.44 -7.07
C ARG A 93 -5.07 -16.26 -6.46
N MET A 94 -4.42 -17.35 -6.01
CA MET A 94 -2.97 -17.41 -5.88
C MET A 94 -2.40 -18.00 -7.18
N GLY A 95 -1.15 -17.70 -7.52
CA GLY A 95 -0.52 -18.12 -8.79
C GLY A 95 -0.60 -19.63 -9.08
N GLU A 96 -0.13 -20.03 -10.28
CA GLU A 96 -0.31 -21.40 -10.79
C GLU A 96 0.53 -22.44 -10.03
N HIS A 97 1.61 -22.01 -9.38
CA HIS A 97 2.57 -22.87 -8.70
C HIS A 97 2.23 -23.02 -7.21
N ILE A 98 1.45 -24.04 -6.85
CA ILE A 98 1.18 -24.40 -5.45
C ILE A 98 1.72 -25.81 -5.16
N ILE A 99 2.75 -25.87 -4.33
CA ILE A 99 3.43 -27.09 -3.92
C ILE A 99 3.06 -27.41 -2.48
N TYR A 100 2.59 -28.63 -2.25
CA TYR A 100 2.26 -29.12 -0.92
C TYR A 100 3.36 -30.07 -0.44
N LEU A 101 3.97 -29.75 0.69
CA LEU A 101 4.96 -30.60 1.34
C LEU A 101 4.33 -31.29 2.56
N SER A 102 4.73 -32.53 2.78
CA SER A 102 4.43 -33.27 3.99
C SER A 102 5.25 -32.74 5.18
N GLY A 103 4.82 -33.13 6.38
CA GLY A 103 5.34 -32.61 7.63
C GLY A 103 4.27 -31.84 8.40
N SER A 104 4.40 -31.81 9.73
CA SER A 104 3.47 -31.09 10.59
C SER A 104 4.04 -30.86 11.97
N VAL A 105 3.65 -29.73 12.56
CA VAL A 105 3.69 -29.52 14.01
C VAL A 105 2.26 -29.42 14.53
N ASP A 106 2.04 -29.73 15.80
CA ASP A 106 0.75 -29.56 16.45
C ASP A 106 0.46 -28.08 16.80
N HIS A 107 -0.71 -27.81 17.39
CA HIS A 107 -1.13 -26.48 17.81
C HIS A 107 -0.23 -25.85 18.91
N ARG A 108 0.61 -26.65 19.57
CA ARG A 108 1.61 -26.23 20.56
C ARG A 108 2.98 -25.97 19.94
N GLY A 109 3.16 -26.27 18.65
CA GLY A 109 4.44 -26.19 17.95
C GLY A 109 5.33 -27.43 18.12
N ILE A 110 4.80 -28.52 18.66
CA ILE A 110 5.55 -29.77 18.83
C ILE A 110 5.58 -30.51 17.50
N LEU A 111 6.75 -31.00 17.11
CA LEU A 111 6.94 -31.79 15.89
C LEU A 111 6.08 -33.07 15.93
N VAL A 112 5.28 -33.29 14.89
CA VAL A 112 4.43 -34.49 14.72
C VAL A 112 4.95 -35.37 13.59
N ARG A 113 5.27 -34.75 12.45
CA ARG A 113 5.88 -35.42 11.28
C ARG A 113 6.94 -34.50 10.71
N ASP A 114 8.14 -35.01 10.49
CA ASP A 114 9.22 -34.23 9.90
C ASP A 114 9.02 -34.02 8.39
N LEU A 115 9.79 -33.08 7.82
CA LEU A 115 9.83 -32.75 6.41
C LEU A 115 10.43 -33.92 5.61
N ASP A 116 9.81 -34.26 4.49
CA ASP A 116 10.38 -35.21 3.54
C ASP A 116 11.35 -34.50 2.60
N MET A 117 12.63 -34.88 2.66
CA MET A 117 13.67 -34.27 1.82
C MET A 117 13.50 -34.63 0.35
N ALA A 118 12.93 -35.79 0.02
CA ALA A 118 12.68 -36.17 -1.36
C ALA A 118 11.58 -35.28 -1.99
N GLU A 119 10.53 -34.96 -1.24
CA GLU A 119 9.49 -34.01 -1.70
C GLU A 119 10.07 -32.61 -1.92
N LEU A 120 11.06 -32.21 -1.10
CA LEU A 120 11.74 -30.92 -1.23
C LEU A 120 12.62 -30.87 -2.48
N ASP A 121 13.40 -31.93 -2.73
CA ASP A 121 14.22 -32.07 -3.94
C ASP A 121 13.36 -32.11 -5.21
N ASP A 122 12.22 -32.83 -5.18
CA ASP A 122 11.25 -32.87 -6.28
C ASP A 122 10.61 -31.49 -6.53
N ALA A 123 10.25 -30.77 -5.47
CA ALA A 123 9.75 -29.41 -5.57
C ALA A 123 10.79 -28.47 -6.20
N ARG A 124 12.06 -28.60 -5.78
CA ARG A 124 13.17 -27.85 -6.37
C ARG A 124 13.34 -28.15 -7.85
N LYS A 125 13.29 -29.42 -8.25
CA LYS A 125 13.35 -29.81 -9.66
C LYS A 125 12.21 -29.19 -10.48
N GLN A 126 10.97 -29.28 -9.98
CA GLN A 126 9.81 -28.67 -10.66
C GLN A 126 9.98 -27.16 -10.86
N LEU A 127 10.48 -26.47 -9.83
CA LEU A 127 10.73 -25.03 -9.87
C LEU A 127 11.95 -24.62 -10.71
N LEU A 128 12.90 -25.53 -10.98
CA LEU A 128 13.99 -25.28 -11.92
C LEU A 128 13.57 -25.53 -13.38
N GLU A 129 12.62 -26.44 -13.61
CA GLU A 129 12.04 -26.68 -14.93
C GLU A 129 11.07 -25.57 -15.35
N SER A 130 10.36 -24.97 -14.40
CA SER A 130 9.46 -23.82 -14.60
C SER A 130 9.73 -22.75 -13.53
N PRO A 131 10.76 -21.90 -13.73
CA PRO A 131 11.17 -20.91 -12.74
C PRO A 131 10.13 -19.81 -12.58
N VAL A 132 9.95 -19.42 -11.31
CA VAL A 132 9.12 -18.28 -10.90
C VAL A 132 10.03 -17.13 -10.42
N ASP A 133 9.47 -15.95 -10.15
CA ASP A 133 10.27 -14.82 -9.67
C ASP A 133 10.57 -14.89 -8.16
N ALA A 134 9.66 -15.46 -7.36
CA ALA A 134 9.78 -15.49 -5.91
C ALA A 134 9.06 -16.69 -5.25
N LEU A 135 9.41 -16.98 -4.01
CA LEU A 135 8.80 -18.05 -3.21
C LEU A 135 8.08 -17.49 -1.97
N ALA A 136 6.93 -18.09 -1.64
CA ALA A 136 6.24 -17.88 -0.38
C ALA A 136 6.07 -19.21 0.35
N VAL A 137 6.74 -19.35 1.49
CA VAL A 137 6.83 -20.58 2.28
C VAL A 137 6.01 -20.44 3.56
N VAL A 138 4.99 -21.27 3.72
CA VAL A 138 4.11 -21.18 4.89
C VAL A 138 3.76 -22.54 5.48
N SER A 139 4.07 -22.74 6.76
CA SER A 139 3.62 -23.90 7.53
C SER A 139 2.50 -23.54 8.52
N LYS A 140 1.58 -24.48 8.76
CA LYS A 140 0.30 -24.22 9.48
C LYS A 140 0.44 -23.55 10.85
N PHE A 141 1.43 -23.95 11.63
CA PHE A 141 1.68 -23.39 12.97
C PHE A 141 3.09 -22.79 13.07
N SER A 142 3.60 -22.22 11.97
CA SER A 142 4.92 -21.60 11.91
C SER A 142 5.14 -20.47 12.92
N THR A 143 4.07 -19.81 13.37
CA THR A 143 4.14 -18.81 14.44
C THR A 143 4.47 -19.39 15.82
N ARG A 144 4.32 -20.71 15.99
CA ARG A 144 4.73 -21.45 17.20
C ARG A 144 6.06 -22.17 16.99
N ASN A 145 6.26 -22.75 15.81
CA ASN A 145 7.50 -23.42 15.43
C ASN A 145 7.86 -23.11 13.97
N PRO A 146 8.76 -22.14 13.72
CA PRO A 146 9.12 -21.70 12.38
C PRO A 146 10.16 -22.58 11.68
N GLU A 147 10.60 -23.67 12.30
CA GLU A 147 11.76 -24.45 11.83
C GLU A 147 11.59 -24.99 10.40
N PHE A 148 10.38 -25.43 10.04
CA PHE A 148 10.10 -25.87 8.68
C PHE A 148 10.28 -24.76 7.65
N GLU A 149 9.76 -23.56 7.91
CA GLU A 149 9.89 -22.46 6.96
C GLU A 149 11.36 -22.06 6.77
N ARG A 150 12.17 -22.12 7.84
CA ARG A 150 13.61 -21.84 7.77
C ARG A 150 14.38 -22.89 6.99
N ARG A 151 14.10 -24.18 7.23
CA ARG A 151 14.74 -25.29 6.51
C ARG A 151 14.41 -25.27 5.03
N ILE A 152 13.14 -25.02 4.69
CA ILE A 152 12.71 -24.85 3.31
C ILE A 152 13.40 -23.63 2.69
N LYS A 153 13.39 -22.45 3.33
CA LYS A 153 14.13 -21.27 2.83
C LYS A 153 15.59 -21.62 2.53
N LYS A 154 16.28 -22.25 3.48
CA LYS A 154 17.69 -22.62 3.34
C LYS A 154 17.94 -23.56 2.15
N HIS A 155 16.98 -24.41 1.81
CA HIS A 155 17.11 -25.31 0.67
C HIS A 155 17.03 -24.59 -0.69
N PHE A 156 16.29 -23.47 -0.75
CA PHE A 156 16.03 -22.72 -1.98
C PHE A 156 16.84 -21.41 -2.11
N GLU A 157 17.63 -21.04 -1.09
CA GLU A 157 18.27 -19.71 -1.04
C GLU A 157 19.38 -19.49 -2.07
N ASP A 158 19.94 -20.58 -2.63
CA ASP A 158 20.90 -20.50 -3.74
C ASP A 158 20.21 -20.30 -5.11
N ASP A 159 18.92 -20.65 -5.23
CA ASP A 159 18.18 -20.55 -6.50
C ASP A 159 17.28 -19.31 -6.57
N TYR A 160 16.84 -18.81 -5.41
CA TYR A 160 15.86 -17.74 -5.31
C TYR A 160 16.34 -16.63 -4.37
N ASN A 161 16.39 -15.40 -4.89
CA ASN A 161 16.71 -14.21 -4.11
C ASN A 161 15.57 -13.82 -3.15
N GLU A 162 14.31 -14.07 -3.55
CA GLU A 162 13.14 -13.66 -2.79
C GLU A 162 12.37 -14.85 -2.23
N ILE A 163 12.52 -15.08 -0.93
CA ILE A 163 11.81 -16.12 -0.20
C ILE A 163 11.12 -15.51 1.01
N THR A 164 9.81 -15.36 0.93
CA THR A 164 8.99 -14.91 2.05
C THR A 164 8.61 -16.08 2.95
N MET A 165 8.98 -16.00 4.23
CA MET A 165 8.55 -16.96 5.25
C MET A 165 7.32 -16.42 5.99
N GLY A 166 6.21 -17.15 5.98
CA GLY A 166 4.95 -16.69 6.56
C GLY A 166 5.03 -16.28 8.03
N HIS A 167 5.86 -16.94 8.85
CA HIS A 167 5.99 -16.63 10.29
C HIS A 167 6.59 -15.25 10.57
N THR A 168 7.34 -14.66 9.64
CA THR A 168 7.97 -13.37 9.85
C THR A 168 6.99 -12.21 9.67
N LEU A 169 5.87 -12.43 8.98
CA LEU A 169 4.89 -11.39 8.66
C LEU A 169 3.88 -11.14 9.77
N SER A 170 3.42 -12.20 10.45
CA SER A 170 2.43 -12.06 11.51
C SER A 170 2.50 -13.20 12.52
N GLY A 171 2.42 -12.87 13.82
CA GLY A 171 2.28 -13.83 14.90
C GLY A 171 0.87 -14.42 15.05
N LYS A 172 -0.13 -13.97 14.27
CA LYS A 172 -1.51 -14.46 14.36
C LYS A 172 -1.64 -15.88 13.80
N LEU A 173 -2.42 -16.73 14.48
CA LEU A 173 -2.59 -18.16 14.16
C LEU A 173 -3.43 -18.45 12.90
N ASN A 174 -3.93 -17.44 12.19
CA ASN A 174 -4.81 -17.63 11.04
C ASN A 174 -4.01 -18.05 9.79
N PHE A 175 -3.88 -19.36 9.59
CA PHE A 175 -3.09 -19.95 8.51
C PHE A 175 -3.51 -19.48 7.10
N PRO A 176 -4.78 -19.54 6.68
CA PRO A 176 -5.17 -19.10 5.33
C PRO A 176 -4.84 -17.64 5.03
N ARG A 177 -5.06 -16.75 6.00
CA ARG A 177 -4.74 -15.32 5.83
C ARG A 177 -3.23 -15.10 5.82
N ARG A 178 -2.45 -15.88 6.57
CA ARG A 178 -0.98 -15.83 6.55
C ARG A 178 -0.42 -16.28 5.20
N VAL A 179 -0.98 -17.33 4.60
CA VAL A 179 -0.65 -17.76 3.23
C VAL A 179 -0.85 -16.62 2.23
N ARG A 180 -2.03 -15.99 2.23
CA ARG A 180 -2.33 -14.85 1.34
C ARG A 180 -1.41 -13.65 1.58
N THR A 181 -1.04 -13.39 2.84
CA THR A 181 -0.11 -12.31 3.19
C THR A 181 1.30 -12.59 2.69
N ALA A 182 1.77 -13.83 2.84
CA ALA A 182 3.09 -14.27 2.36
C ALA A 182 3.18 -14.24 0.83
N TYR A 183 2.13 -14.70 0.16
CA TYR A 183 2.00 -14.59 -1.30
C TYR A 183 2.14 -13.13 -1.75
N LEU A 184 1.30 -12.22 -1.23
CA LEU A 184 1.31 -10.82 -1.65
C LEU A 184 2.65 -10.13 -1.33
N ASN A 185 3.28 -10.46 -0.20
CA ASN A 185 4.60 -9.94 0.15
C ASN A 185 5.68 -10.36 -0.85
N ALA A 186 5.72 -11.65 -1.22
CA ALA A 186 6.63 -12.14 -2.25
C ALA A 186 6.31 -11.49 -3.61
N ALA A 187 5.03 -11.40 -3.97
CA ALA A 187 4.57 -10.92 -5.26
C ALA A 187 4.89 -9.43 -5.53
N VAL A 188 4.94 -8.59 -4.49
CA VAL A 188 5.28 -7.17 -4.59
C VAL A 188 6.72 -6.84 -4.22
N SER A 189 7.52 -7.84 -3.84
CA SER A 189 8.87 -7.66 -3.32
C SER A 189 9.79 -6.94 -4.31
N ARG A 190 9.86 -7.44 -5.55
CA ARG A 190 10.67 -6.87 -6.62
C ARG A 190 10.30 -5.41 -6.91
N THR A 191 9.01 -5.15 -7.17
CA THR A 191 8.51 -3.79 -7.46
C THR A 191 8.87 -2.80 -6.36
N PHE A 192 8.77 -3.22 -5.09
CA PHE A 192 9.13 -2.35 -3.98
C PHE A 192 10.66 -2.17 -3.85
N LYS A 193 11.46 -3.20 -4.11
CA LYS A 193 12.92 -3.10 -4.10
C LYS A 193 13.43 -2.14 -5.17
N ASP A 194 12.92 -2.23 -6.40
CA ASP A 194 13.28 -1.32 -7.50
C ASP A 194 12.98 0.15 -7.12
N PHE A 195 11.85 0.38 -6.45
CA PHE A 195 11.50 1.70 -5.89
C PHE A 195 12.47 2.13 -4.78
N ALA A 196 12.76 1.26 -3.81
CA ALA A 196 13.65 1.56 -2.71
C ALA A 196 15.09 1.87 -3.18
N GLU A 197 15.58 1.16 -4.20
CA GLU A 197 16.86 1.42 -4.84
C GLU A 197 16.87 2.76 -5.58
N SER A 198 15.81 3.05 -6.34
CA SER A 198 15.62 4.36 -6.99
C SER A 198 15.64 5.50 -5.98
N MET A 199 14.99 5.32 -4.83
CA MET A 199 14.99 6.28 -3.74
C MET A 199 16.40 6.49 -3.16
N ARG A 200 17.13 5.40 -2.87
CA ARG A 200 18.50 5.48 -2.34
C ARG A 200 19.44 6.20 -3.31
N GLU A 201 19.36 5.88 -4.59
CA GLU A 201 20.18 6.51 -5.62
C GLU A 201 19.84 8.00 -5.73
N ALA A 202 18.56 8.37 -5.65
CA ALA A 202 18.15 9.78 -5.64
C ALA A 202 18.74 10.52 -4.43
N LEU A 203 18.65 9.97 -3.22
CA LEU A 203 19.25 10.60 -2.03
C LEU A 203 20.77 10.75 -2.13
N ARG A 204 21.45 9.71 -2.63
CA ARG A 204 22.90 9.74 -2.85
C ARG A 204 23.29 10.86 -3.81
N ARG A 205 22.56 11.03 -4.91
CA ARG A 205 22.81 12.14 -5.85
C ARG A 205 22.50 13.51 -5.24
N SER A 206 21.55 13.61 -4.31
CA SER A 206 21.19 14.86 -3.64
C SER A 206 22.19 15.20 -2.53
N SER A 207 23.13 14.29 -2.23
CA SER A 207 24.03 14.36 -1.08
C SER A 207 23.26 14.44 0.24
N ILE A 208 22.17 13.66 0.37
CA ILE A 208 21.39 13.53 1.60
C ILE A 208 21.75 12.20 2.27
N ASP A 209 22.22 12.26 3.51
CA ASP A 209 22.59 11.09 4.33
C ASP A 209 21.57 10.81 5.47
N ALA A 210 20.37 11.38 5.36
CA ALA A 210 19.34 11.27 6.38
C ALA A 210 18.66 9.88 6.36
N PRO A 211 18.27 9.34 7.52
CA PRO A 211 17.53 8.09 7.59
C PRO A 211 16.17 8.19 6.91
N VAL A 212 15.79 7.11 6.24
CA VAL A 212 14.54 6.98 5.49
C VAL A 212 13.58 6.05 6.21
N PHE A 213 12.39 6.56 6.51
CA PHE A 213 11.30 5.82 7.12
C PHE A 213 10.15 5.68 6.13
N VAL A 214 9.59 4.48 6.02
CA VAL A 214 8.43 4.18 5.19
C VAL A 214 7.21 4.03 6.09
N LEU A 215 6.12 4.70 5.70
CA LEU A 215 4.84 4.63 6.37
C LEU A 215 4.15 3.31 6.07
N LYS A 216 3.63 2.68 7.12
CA LYS A 216 2.84 1.45 7.04
C LYS A 216 1.35 1.74 7.07
N ALA A 217 0.56 0.76 6.65
CA ALA A 217 -0.90 0.81 6.66
C ALA A 217 -1.50 1.07 8.06
N ASP A 218 -0.78 0.70 9.13
CA ASP A 218 -1.19 0.91 10.52
C ASP A 218 -0.82 2.30 11.08
N GLY A 219 -0.30 3.20 10.25
CA GLY A 219 0.14 4.54 10.66
C GLY A 219 1.49 4.56 11.40
N GLY A 220 2.08 3.41 11.67
CA GLY A 220 3.46 3.31 12.14
C GLY A 220 4.47 3.43 11.00
N THR A 221 5.75 3.55 11.34
CA THR A 221 6.84 3.59 10.36
C THR A 221 7.84 2.46 10.57
N VAL A 222 8.54 2.10 9.50
CA VAL A 222 9.71 1.21 9.50
C VAL A 222 10.83 1.87 8.72
N ASP A 223 12.08 1.46 8.91
CA ASP A 223 13.16 1.89 8.02
C ASP A 223 12.99 1.28 6.62
N LEU A 224 13.72 1.82 5.65
CA LEU A 224 13.63 1.37 4.26
C LEU A 224 14.00 -0.12 4.10
N ASP A 225 14.97 -0.62 4.87
CA ASP A 225 15.35 -2.03 4.89
C ASP A 225 14.25 -2.94 5.44
N GLY A 226 13.60 -2.55 6.54
CA GLY A 226 12.44 -3.24 7.07
C GLY A 226 11.28 -3.25 6.09
N ALA A 227 11.04 -2.14 5.37
CA ALA A 227 10.03 -2.06 4.34
C ALA A 227 10.32 -2.98 3.15
N MET A 228 11.58 -3.10 2.72
CA MET A 228 11.96 -4.07 1.67
C MET A 228 11.79 -5.52 2.09
N SER A 229 11.94 -5.84 3.38
CA SER A 229 11.67 -7.19 3.89
C SER A 229 10.17 -7.51 3.93
N LYS A 230 9.33 -6.49 4.20
CA LYS A 230 7.88 -6.65 4.35
C LYS A 230 7.07 -5.59 3.59
N PRO A 231 7.21 -5.50 2.26
CA PRO A 231 6.54 -4.46 1.47
C PRO A 231 5.01 -4.61 1.50
N VAL A 232 4.49 -5.78 1.88
CA VAL A 232 3.05 -5.94 2.10
C VAL A 232 2.49 -5.04 3.21
N GLU A 233 3.33 -4.58 4.15
CA GLU A 233 2.92 -3.67 5.24
C GLU A 233 2.77 -2.21 4.78
N THR A 234 3.31 -1.85 3.60
CA THR A 234 3.23 -0.49 3.04
C THR A 234 2.02 -0.29 2.12
N ILE A 235 1.22 -1.34 1.90
CA ILE A 235 -0.03 -1.30 1.14
C ILE A 235 -1.03 -0.43 1.90
N LEU A 236 -1.74 0.48 1.22
CA LEU A 236 -2.62 1.48 1.84
C LEU A 236 -1.88 2.51 2.72
N SER A 237 -0.60 2.78 2.46
CA SER A 237 0.12 3.85 3.17
C SER A 237 -0.42 5.24 2.84
N GLY A 238 -1.03 5.47 1.67
CA GLY A 238 -1.65 6.75 1.29
C GLY A 238 -2.78 7.18 2.26
N PRO A 239 -3.85 6.37 2.42
CA PRO A 239 -4.89 6.64 3.43
C PRO A 239 -4.32 6.80 4.86
N ALA A 240 -3.31 6.01 5.21
CA ALA A 240 -2.63 6.16 6.49
C ALA A 240 -1.90 7.51 6.60
N ALA A 241 -1.30 8.02 5.53
CA ALA A 241 -0.64 9.33 5.50
C ALA A 241 -1.64 10.46 5.72
N SER A 242 -2.78 10.43 5.01
CA SER A 242 -3.88 11.38 5.22
C SER A 242 -4.35 11.38 6.66
N PHE A 243 -4.58 10.18 7.23
CA PHE A 243 -4.97 10.04 8.64
C PHE A 243 -3.93 10.64 9.59
N MET A 244 -2.64 10.31 9.41
CA MET A 244 -1.57 10.81 10.27
C MET A 244 -1.39 12.32 10.15
N GLY A 245 -1.53 12.88 8.96
CA GLY A 245 -1.52 14.31 8.70
C GLY A 245 -2.68 15.03 9.39
N MET A 246 -3.91 14.56 9.20
CA MET A 246 -5.09 15.11 9.89
C MET A 246 -4.96 15.00 11.40
N ARG A 247 -4.45 13.87 11.91
CA ARG A 247 -4.22 13.67 13.35
C ARG A 247 -3.22 14.66 13.92
N ALA A 248 -2.17 15.00 13.18
CA ALA A 248 -1.16 15.96 13.62
C ALA A 248 -1.70 17.39 13.76
N LEU A 249 -2.85 17.69 13.13
CA LEU A 249 -3.52 19.00 13.19
C LEU A 249 -4.59 19.10 14.30
N LEU A 250 -4.77 18.05 15.10
CA LEU A 250 -5.78 18.05 16.15
C LEU A 250 -5.25 18.72 17.42
N ASP A 251 -6.02 19.68 17.96
CA ASP A 251 -5.63 20.43 19.16
C ASP A 251 -5.84 19.65 20.48
N ASP A 252 -6.76 18.68 20.49
CA ASP A 252 -7.09 17.89 21.68
C ASP A 252 -6.86 16.40 21.42
N GLU A 253 -5.97 15.80 22.21
CA GLU A 253 -5.54 14.43 22.07
C GLU A 253 -6.58 13.39 22.51
N ARG A 254 -7.64 13.77 23.25
CA ARG A 254 -8.60 12.81 23.83
C ARG A 254 -10.04 13.16 23.49
N SER A 255 -10.39 12.96 22.22
CA SER A 255 -11.77 13.05 21.79
C SER A 255 -12.11 12.03 20.71
N ASP A 256 -13.39 11.65 20.68
CA ASP A 256 -13.96 10.91 19.57
C ASP A 256 -14.03 11.82 18.34
N ARG A 257 -13.57 11.34 17.18
CA ARG A 257 -13.61 12.11 15.92
C ARG A 257 -13.81 11.19 14.73
N VAL A 258 -14.45 11.76 13.71
CA VAL A 258 -14.44 11.23 12.35
C VAL A 258 -13.59 12.17 11.51
N LEU A 259 -12.51 11.64 10.94
CA LEU A 259 -11.65 12.36 9.99
C LEU A 259 -12.09 11.97 8.59
N ILE A 260 -12.23 12.96 7.70
CA ILE A 260 -12.82 12.76 6.37
C ILE A 260 -11.86 13.32 5.33
N ASP A 261 -11.33 12.44 4.49
CA ASP A 261 -10.52 12.80 3.33
C ASP A 261 -11.40 12.69 2.07
N VAL A 262 -11.72 13.83 1.46
CA VAL A 262 -12.55 13.90 0.25
C VAL A 262 -11.65 14.09 -0.96
N GLY A 263 -11.42 13.01 -1.71
CA GLY A 263 -10.71 13.03 -2.98
C GLY A 263 -11.61 13.33 -4.18
N GLY A 264 -11.07 13.12 -5.39
CA GLY A 264 -11.84 13.31 -6.64
C GLY A 264 -12.90 12.23 -6.87
N THR A 265 -12.60 10.96 -6.57
CA THR A 265 -13.54 9.84 -6.83
C THR A 265 -14.13 9.23 -5.57
N THR A 266 -13.44 9.37 -4.45
CA THR A 266 -13.72 8.63 -3.22
C THR A 266 -13.60 9.57 -2.03
N THR A 267 -14.32 9.22 -0.97
CA THR A 267 -14.24 9.84 0.34
C THR A 267 -13.86 8.76 1.33
N ASP A 268 -12.74 8.93 2.02
CA ASP A 268 -12.27 8.02 3.05
C ASP A 268 -12.57 8.58 4.45
N LEU A 269 -13.26 7.78 5.26
CA LEU A 269 -13.59 8.10 6.63
C LEU A 269 -12.69 7.31 7.58
N PHE A 270 -12.13 7.98 8.56
CA PHE A 270 -11.33 7.38 9.63
C PHE A 270 -11.92 7.74 10.99
N PHE A 271 -11.66 6.89 11.97
CA PHE A 271 -12.27 7.00 13.30
C PHE A 271 -11.21 7.07 14.39
N LEU A 272 -11.38 8.04 15.27
CA LEU A 272 -10.70 8.15 16.54
C LEU A 272 -11.73 7.90 17.65
N VAL A 273 -11.40 7.03 18.60
CA VAL A 273 -12.18 6.81 19.81
C VAL A 273 -11.29 7.13 21.00
N ASP A 274 -11.67 8.13 21.80
CA ASP A 274 -10.83 8.70 22.87
C ASP A 274 -9.41 9.07 22.37
N GLY A 275 -9.33 9.63 21.16
CA GLY A 275 -8.06 9.96 20.51
C GLY A 275 -7.23 8.79 20.00
N VAL A 276 -7.71 7.55 20.16
CA VAL A 276 -7.04 6.34 19.70
C VAL A 276 -7.54 5.95 18.30
N PRO A 277 -6.64 5.72 17.32
CA PRO A 277 -7.03 5.21 16.01
C PRO A 277 -7.72 3.85 16.11
N VAL A 278 -8.84 3.70 15.40
CA VAL A 278 -9.46 2.40 15.21
C VAL A 278 -8.65 1.61 14.18
N PHE A 279 -8.38 0.34 14.48
CA PHE A 279 -7.64 -0.57 13.60
C PHE A 279 -8.55 -1.66 13.06
N GLU A 280 -8.21 -2.18 11.88
CA GLU A 280 -8.82 -3.38 11.33
C GLU A 280 -8.53 -4.60 12.21
N PRO A 281 -9.53 -5.16 12.94
CA PRO A 281 -9.27 -6.13 14.01
C PRO A 281 -8.64 -7.43 13.48
N LEU A 282 -9.02 -7.82 12.26
CA LEU A 282 -8.60 -9.08 11.65
C LEU A 282 -7.59 -8.89 10.51
N GLY A 283 -7.17 -7.65 10.23
CA GLY A 283 -6.37 -7.27 9.07
C GLY A 283 -7.21 -7.03 7.82
N ILE A 284 -6.59 -6.39 6.82
CA ILE A 284 -7.27 -5.90 5.62
C ILE A 284 -7.51 -6.96 4.55
N GLU A 285 -8.44 -6.67 3.66
CA GLU A 285 -8.66 -7.40 2.41
C GLU A 285 -8.06 -6.62 1.23
N ILE A 286 -7.24 -7.28 0.41
CA ILE A 286 -6.59 -6.66 -0.75
C ILE A 286 -6.91 -7.49 -1.98
N ASP A 287 -7.56 -6.89 -2.97
CA ASP A 287 -8.01 -7.57 -4.20
C ASP A 287 -8.72 -8.91 -3.91
N GLY A 288 -9.70 -8.90 -3.00
CA GLY A 288 -10.47 -10.07 -2.57
C GLY A 288 -9.72 -11.05 -1.63
N ARG A 289 -8.47 -10.75 -1.26
CA ARG A 289 -7.64 -11.62 -0.41
C ARG A 289 -7.61 -11.07 1.01
N LYS A 290 -8.29 -11.75 1.94
CA LYS A 290 -8.18 -11.46 3.37
C LYS A 290 -6.77 -11.76 3.88
N THR A 291 -6.06 -10.74 4.34
CA THR A 291 -4.66 -10.80 4.81
C THR A 291 -4.56 -10.62 6.33
N LEU A 292 -3.34 -10.70 6.86
CA LEU A 292 -2.99 -10.36 8.24
C LEU A 292 -2.30 -9.01 8.39
N VAL A 293 -2.21 -8.22 7.31
CA VAL A 293 -1.66 -6.86 7.34
C VAL A 293 -2.50 -6.02 8.30
N ARG A 294 -1.84 -5.42 9.28
CA ARG A 294 -2.48 -4.48 10.20
C ARG A 294 -2.65 -3.16 9.47
N ALA A 295 -3.83 -2.58 9.55
CA ALA A 295 -4.08 -1.26 8.99
C ALA A 295 -5.02 -0.46 9.90
N LEU A 296 -5.01 0.85 9.72
CA LEU A 296 -6.05 1.73 10.22
C LEU A 296 -7.40 1.31 9.61
N PHE A 297 -8.44 1.35 10.42
CA PHE A 297 -9.80 1.15 9.93
C PHE A 297 -10.24 2.41 9.21
N SER A 298 -10.57 2.24 7.93
CA SER A 298 -11.20 3.28 7.13
C SER A 298 -12.42 2.73 6.42
N GLN A 299 -13.38 3.62 6.19
CA GLN A 299 -14.53 3.34 5.34
C GLN A 299 -14.45 4.24 4.11
N SER A 300 -14.32 3.63 2.94
CA SER A 300 -14.32 4.37 1.67
C SER A 300 -15.72 4.40 1.07
N ILE A 301 -16.14 5.57 0.62
CA ILE A 301 -17.40 5.81 -0.08
C ILE A 301 -17.05 6.31 -1.49
N GLY A 302 -17.67 5.73 -2.52
CA GLY A 302 -17.48 6.12 -3.93
C GLY A 302 -18.13 7.45 -4.30
N ILE A 303 -17.87 8.49 -3.51
CA ILE A 303 -18.33 9.86 -3.73
C ILE A 303 -17.13 10.77 -3.49
N GLY A 304 -16.84 11.67 -4.43
CA GLY A 304 -15.79 12.66 -4.34
C GLY A 304 -16.10 13.88 -5.20
N GLY A 305 -15.14 14.80 -5.32
CA GLY A 305 -15.31 16.06 -6.04
C GLY A 305 -15.65 15.90 -7.53
N ASP A 306 -15.10 14.87 -8.18
CA ASP A 306 -15.24 14.57 -9.61
C ASP A 306 -16.29 13.47 -9.89
N SER A 307 -17.04 13.04 -8.88
CA SER A 307 -18.09 12.04 -9.07
C SER A 307 -19.20 12.58 -9.97
N HIS A 308 -19.70 11.75 -10.88
CA HIS A 308 -20.74 12.16 -11.82
C HIS A 308 -22.05 12.47 -11.11
N VAL A 309 -22.57 13.67 -11.36
CA VAL A 309 -23.86 14.16 -10.89
C VAL A 309 -24.91 13.91 -11.97
N ARG A 310 -26.02 13.29 -11.59
CA ARG A 310 -27.17 13.05 -12.47
C ARG A 310 -28.47 13.24 -11.73
N PHE A 311 -29.53 13.56 -12.47
CA PHE A 311 -30.88 13.63 -11.94
C PHE A 311 -31.67 12.44 -12.48
N GLU A 312 -32.07 11.54 -11.60
CA GLU A 312 -32.81 10.32 -11.94
C GLU A 312 -33.97 10.15 -10.97
N GLU A 313 -35.15 9.77 -11.47
CA GLU A 313 -36.32 9.45 -10.64
C GLU A 313 -36.75 10.60 -9.69
N GLY A 314 -36.52 11.85 -10.11
CA GLY A 314 -36.86 13.03 -9.31
C GLY A 314 -35.84 13.35 -8.21
N ALA A 315 -34.69 12.67 -8.16
CA ALA A 315 -33.65 12.88 -7.17
C ALA A 315 -32.26 13.07 -7.80
N LEU A 316 -31.43 13.88 -7.15
CA LEU A 316 -30.04 14.05 -7.51
C LEU A 316 -29.22 12.86 -6.97
N LYS A 317 -28.47 12.20 -7.84
CA LYS A 317 -27.57 11.09 -7.52
C LYS A 317 -26.13 11.48 -7.87
N ILE A 318 -25.20 11.18 -6.97
CA ILE A 318 -23.78 11.48 -7.12
C ILE A 318 -22.99 10.17 -7.08
N GLY A 319 -22.10 9.97 -8.05
CA GLY A 319 -21.29 8.76 -8.13
C GLY A 319 -22.11 7.50 -8.46
N PRO A 320 -21.52 6.30 -8.37
CA PRO A 320 -20.14 6.03 -7.98
C PRO A 320 -19.13 6.24 -9.11
N ARG A 321 -19.59 6.54 -10.33
CA ARG A 321 -18.72 6.66 -11.50
C ARG A 321 -18.17 8.08 -11.65
N ARG A 322 -16.99 8.17 -12.27
CA ARG A 322 -16.36 9.40 -12.77
C ARG A 322 -16.27 9.33 -14.29
N TYR A 323 -16.55 10.44 -14.96
CA TYR A 323 -16.50 10.57 -16.42
C TYR A 323 -15.53 11.69 -16.83
N GLY A 324 -14.26 11.55 -16.44
CA GLY A 324 -13.22 12.53 -16.72
C GLY A 324 -13.16 13.66 -15.71
N LEU A 325 -12.72 14.83 -16.18
CA LEU A 325 -12.59 16.05 -15.39
C LEU A 325 -13.97 16.73 -15.20
N PRO A 326 -14.12 17.59 -14.18
CA PRO A 326 -15.24 18.53 -14.07
C PRO A 326 -15.36 19.45 -15.29
N ILE A 327 -16.56 19.95 -15.58
CA ILE A 327 -16.80 20.93 -16.67
C ILE A 327 -15.97 22.19 -16.46
N ALA A 328 -15.86 22.66 -15.23
CA ALA A 328 -15.06 23.82 -14.84
C ALA A 328 -13.57 23.67 -15.19
N PHE A 329 -13.08 22.44 -15.41
CA PHE A 329 -11.71 22.12 -15.80
C PHE A 329 -11.61 21.48 -17.20
N GLY A 330 -12.65 21.65 -18.03
CA GLY A 330 -12.61 21.28 -19.44
C GLY A 330 -13.14 19.89 -19.76
N GLY A 331 -13.79 19.21 -18.80
CA GLY A 331 -14.56 18.01 -19.07
C GLY A 331 -15.99 18.29 -19.54
N ASP A 332 -16.75 17.21 -19.73
CA ASP A 332 -18.11 17.27 -20.29
C ASP A 332 -19.21 16.82 -19.30
N SER A 333 -18.81 16.30 -18.14
CA SER A 333 -19.73 15.71 -17.15
C SER A 333 -19.81 16.55 -15.90
N MET A 334 -21.02 16.78 -15.39
CA MET A 334 -21.22 17.56 -14.17
C MET A 334 -20.77 16.78 -12.93
N THR A 335 -20.17 17.49 -11.99
CA THR A 335 -19.56 16.97 -10.77
C THR A 335 -19.82 17.88 -9.56
N PRO A 336 -19.64 17.43 -8.30
CA PRO A 336 -19.66 18.33 -7.14
C PRO A 336 -18.66 19.50 -7.24
N THR A 337 -17.50 19.31 -7.86
CA THR A 337 -16.52 20.37 -8.10
C THR A 337 -17.11 21.51 -8.94
N ASP A 338 -17.96 21.20 -9.92
CA ASP A 338 -18.66 22.22 -10.72
C ASP A 338 -19.61 23.07 -9.86
N ALA A 339 -20.31 22.45 -8.90
CA ALA A 339 -21.16 23.19 -7.96
C ALA A 339 -20.34 24.13 -7.06
N LEU A 340 -19.14 23.73 -6.63
CA LEU A 340 -18.24 24.61 -5.87
C LEU A 340 -17.77 25.81 -6.70
N VAL A 341 -17.46 25.60 -7.99
CA VAL A 341 -17.10 26.70 -8.90
C VAL A 341 -18.28 27.63 -9.15
N TYR A 342 -19.48 27.07 -9.37
CA TYR A 342 -20.73 27.83 -9.50
C TYR A 342 -20.98 28.73 -8.29
N LEU A 343 -20.83 28.19 -7.08
CA LEU A 343 -20.99 28.91 -5.81
C LEU A 343 -19.84 29.88 -5.50
N GLY A 344 -18.82 29.98 -6.36
CA GLY A 344 -17.65 30.83 -6.16
C GLY A 344 -16.74 30.39 -5.01
N LYS A 345 -16.79 29.09 -4.65
CA LYS A 345 -15.93 28.48 -3.62
C LYS A 345 -14.61 27.93 -4.18
N LEU A 346 -14.54 27.77 -5.50
CA LEU A 346 -13.36 27.30 -6.22
C LEU A 346 -13.22 28.08 -7.55
N GLU A 347 -11.99 28.28 -8.02
CA GLU A 347 -11.73 28.85 -9.34
C GLU A 347 -11.60 27.72 -10.39
N GLY A 348 -12.20 27.91 -11.56
CA GLY A 348 -12.17 26.96 -12.66
C GLY A 348 -11.84 27.65 -13.99
N SER A 349 -11.02 27.00 -14.82
CA SER A 349 -10.57 27.53 -16.12
C SER A 349 -11.70 27.73 -17.15
N TYR A 350 -12.82 27.03 -16.98
CA TYR A 350 -13.99 27.07 -17.87
C TYR A 350 -15.27 27.48 -17.14
N ARG A 351 -15.18 28.51 -16.27
CA ARG A 351 -16.27 28.97 -15.40
C ARG A 351 -17.59 29.23 -16.13
N ASP A 352 -17.58 29.92 -17.26
CA ASP A 352 -18.82 30.26 -17.98
C ASP A 352 -19.56 29.02 -18.51
N LYS A 353 -18.81 28.02 -18.99
CA LYS A 353 -19.39 26.74 -19.43
C LYS A 353 -20.00 25.98 -18.25
N CYS A 354 -19.29 25.99 -17.12
CA CYS A 354 -19.77 25.38 -15.86
C CYS A 354 -21.07 26.04 -15.38
N LEU A 355 -21.12 27.37 -15.32
CA LEU A 355 -22.32 28.13 -14.92
C LEU A 355 -23.54 27.75 -15.77
N GLN A 356 -23.38 27.80 -17.10
CA GLN A 356 -24.46 27.42 -18.02
C GLN A 356 -24.89 25.96 -17.87
N ALA A 357 -23.96 25.04 -17.59
CA ALA A 357 -24.28 23.64 -17.41
C ALA A 357 -25.11 23.42 -16.13
N VAL A 358 -24.70 24.04 -15.01
CA VAL A 358 -25.41 23.95 -13.72
C VAL A 358 -26.81 24.57 -13.83
N GLU A 359 -26.94 25.74 -14.47
CA GLU A 359 -28.24 26.40 -14.69
C GLU A 359 -29.21 25.59 -15.57
N ARG A 360 -28.72 24.76 -16.49
CA ARG A 360 -29.57 23.86 -17.29
C ARG A 360 -30.11 22.67 -16.51
N MET A 361 -29.48 22.34 -15.38
CA MET A 361 -29.83 21.19 -14.55
C MET A 361 -30.70 21.57 -13.34
N ALA A 362 -30.62 22.82 -12.88
CA ALA A 362 -31.52 23.43 -11.90
C ALA A 362 -32.89 23.75 -12.52
#